data_AF-A0A957JPS8-F1
#
_entry.id   AF-A0A957JPS8-F1
#
_cell.length_a   1.000
_cell.length_b   1.000
_cell.length_c   1.000
_cell.angle_alpha   90.00
_cell.angle_beta   90.00
_cell.angle_gamma   90.00
#
_symmetry.space_group_name_H-M   'P 1'
#
loop_
_entity.id
_entity.type
_entity.pdbx_description
1 polymer ?
#
loop_
_entity_poly.entity_id
_entity_poly.type
_entity_poly.pdbx_seq_one_letter_code
_entity_poly.pdbx_strand_id
1 'polypeptide(L)'
;MINIYSVDEAEKTILRRDMALEPTVPPRLQASLDRLFGEGSTPETAVSHFYAIVHDLIDLVENHMPQVDTQPVRHRLQLKLRQY
;
A
#
# COMPACT_ATOMS: atom_id res chain seq x y z
N MET A 1 8.31 28.70 -10.37
CA MET A 1 9.11 28.64 -11.61
C MET A 1 9.15 27.19 -12.04
N ILE A 2 8.63 26.86 -13.22
CA ILE A 2 8.64 25.47 -13.73
C ILE A 2 9.96 25.29 -14.47
N ASN A 3 10.79 24.35 -14.01
CA ASN A 3 12.02 24.00 -14.70
C ASN A 3 11.67 23.02 -15.82
N ILE A 4 11.80 23.45 -17.07
CA ILE A 4 11.63 22.61 -18.24
C ILE A 4 12.99 21.99 -18.54
N TYR A 5 13.11 20.69 -18.29
CA TYR A 5 14.30 19.91 -18.63
C TYR A 5 14.22 19.45 -20.08
N SER A 6 15.36 19.48 -20.77
CA SER A 6 15.52 18.75 -22.04
C SER A 6 15.40 17.24 -21.81
N VAL A 7 15.18 16.46 -22.87
CA VAL A 7 15.04 15.01 -22.78
C VAL A 7 16.26 14.39 -22.07
N ASP A 8 17.47 14.78 -22.45
CA ASP A 8 18.72 14.27 -21.84
C ASP A 8 18.89 14.68 -20.36
N GLU A 9 18.37 15.84 -19.97
CA GLU A 9 18.36 16.31 -18.57
C GLU A 9 17.28 15.62 -17.75
N ALA A 10 16.15 15.31 -18.37
CA ALA A 10 15.07 14.52 -17.80
C ALA A 10 15.53 13.07 -17.58
N GLU A 11 16.30 12.49 -18.49
CA GLU A 11 16.88 11.14 -18.29
C GLU A 11 17.76 11.08 -17.04
N LYS A 12 18.57 12.12 -16.78
CA LYS A 12 19.47 12.16 -15.62
C LYS A 12 18.74 12.38 -14.28
N THR A 13 17.53 12.92 -14.30
CA THR A 13 16.82 13.38 -13.10
C THR A 13 15.56 12.57 -12.79
N ILE A 14 14.79 12.17 -13.81
CA ILE A 14 13.50 11.48 -13.69
C ILE A 14 13.70 9.97 -13.83
N LEU A 15 14.50 9.48 -14.78
CA LEU A 15 14.74 8.02 -14.93
C LEU A 15 15.60 7.42 -13.81
N ARG A 16 16.27 8.24 -13.00
CA ARG A 16 16.90 7.76 -11.75
C ARG A 16 15.90 7.30 -10.69
N ARG A 17 14.60 7.59 -10.84
CA ARG A 17 13.56 7.04 -9.95
C ARG A 17 13.23 5.57 -10.24
N ASP A 18 13.65 5.01 -11.37
CA ASP A 18 13.27 3.65 -11.79
C ASP A 18 14.29 2.55 -11.47
N MET A 19 15.42 2.85 -10.83
CA MET A 19 16.45 1.83 -10.48
C MET A 19 16.74 1.70 -8.98
N ALA A 20 15.89 2.23 -8.11
CA ALA A 20 15.73 1.67 -6.77
C ALA A 20 14.65 0.58 -6.88
N LEU A 21 14.86 -0.48 -7.69
CA LEU A 21 15.28 -1.79 -7.20
C LEU A 21 14.61 -2.09 -5.86
N GLU A 22 13.61 -2.99 -5.90
CA GLU A 22 12.83 -3.56 -4.79
C GLU A 22 13.25 -3.03 -3.41
N PRO A 23 12.40 -2.25 -2.71
CA PRO A 23 12.77 -1.68 -1.43
C PRO A 23 13.23 -2.80 -0.50
N THR A 24 14.55 -2.92 -0.33
CA THR A 24 15.12 -3.97 0.51
C THR A 24 14.63 -3.69 1.92
N VAL A 25 13.78 -4.58 2.43
CA VAL A 25 13.17 -4.42 3.75
C VAL A 25 14.29 -4.45 4.79
N PRO A 26 14.50 -3.36 5.56
CA PRO A 26 15.54 -3.35 6.58
C PRO A 26 15.29 -4.48 7.60
N PRO A 27 16.34 -5.11 8.17
CA PRO A 27 16.16 -6.27 9.05
C PRO A 27 15.21 -6.03 10.25
N ARG A 28 15.19 -4.81 10.79
CA ARG A 28 14.25 -4.43 11.86
C ARG A 28 12.79 -4.42 11.39
N LEU A 29 12.55 -4.00 10.15
CA LEU A 29 11.23 -4.00 9.54
C LEU A 29 10.82 -5.43 9.18
N GLN A 30 11.74 -6.25 8.65
CA GLN A 30 11.49 -7.67 8.39
C GLN A 30 11.09 -8.41 9.67
N ALA A 31 11.84 -8.23 10.77
CA ALA A 31 11.48 -8.82 12.06
C ALA A 31 10.10 -8.37 12.58
N SER A 32 9.68 -7.14 12.24
CA SER A 32 8.35 -6.64 12.58
C SER A 32 7.27 -7.28 11.71
N LEU A 33 7.53 -7.45 10.41
CA LEU A 33 6.64 -8.16 9.48
C LEU A 33 6.49 -9.62 9.91
N ASP A 34 7.59 -10.30 10.21
CA ASP A 34 7.60 -11.70 10.62
C ASP A 34 6.79 -11.91 11.91
N ARG A 35 6.91 -10.99 12.87
CA ARG A 35 6.16 -11.03 14.13
C ARG A 35 4.65 -10.81 13.95
N LEU A 36 4.26 -9.95 13.01
CA LEU A 36 2.87 -9.51 12.84
C LEU A 36 2.09 -10.36 11.82
N PHE A 37 2.78 -10.86 10.79
CA PHE A 37 2.18 -11.49 9.63
C PHE A 37 2.74 -12.90 9.35
N GLY A 38 3.79 -13.33 10.06
CA GLY A 38 4.41 -14.66 9.91
C GLY A 38 5.76 -14.61 9.18
N GLU A 39 6.61 -15.60 9.42
CA GLU A 39 7.97 -15.66 8.89
C GLU A 39 8.03 -15.56 7.36
N GLY A 40 8.91 -14.71 6.84
CA GLY A 40 9.07 -14.48 5.40
C GLY A 40 8.01 -13.56 4.80
N SER A 41 7.23 -12.86 5.63
CA SER A 41 6.21 -11.92 5.16
C SER A 41 6.83 -10.77 4.40
N THR A 42 6.35 -10.55 3.18
CA THR A 42 6.70 -9.37 2.40
C THR A 42 5.78 -8.19 2.74
N PRO A 43 6.21 -6.94 2.50
CA PRO A 43 5.35 -5.77 2.66
C PRO A 43 4.04 -5.90 1.87
N GLU A 44 4.08 -6.44 0.65
CA GLU A 44 2.91 -6.67 -0.20
C GLU A 44 1.95 -7.65 0.47
N THR A 45 2.47 -8.78 0.97
CA THR A 45 1.67 -9.82 1.64
C THR A 45 1.01 -9.28 2.91
N ALA A 46 1.75 -8.47 3.68
CA ALA A 46 1.23 -7.81 4.89
C ALA A 46 0.10 -6.83 4.56
N VAL A 47 0.26 -6.04 3.48
CA VAL A 47 -0.76 -5.10 3.01
C VAL A 47 -2.01 -5.84 2.51
N SER A 48 -1.85 -6.92 1.74
CA SER A 48 -2.97 -7.77 1.31
C SER A 48 -3.73 -8.36 2.49
N HIS A 49 -3.02 -8.86 3.51
CA HIS A 49 -3.64 -9.39 4.72
C HIS A 49 -4.41 -8.32 5.49
N PHE A 50 -3.84 -7.12 5.63
CA PHE A 50 -4.52 -5.99 6.25
C PHE A 50 -5.82 -5.62 5.50
N TYR A 51 -5.78 -5.58 4.18
CA TYR A 51 -6.98 -5.28 3.39
C TYR A 51 -8.09 -6.32 3.55
N ALA A 52 -7.74 -7.61 3.63
CA ALA A 52 -8.72 -8.65 3.91
C ALA A 52 -9.41 -8.43 5.25
N ILE A 53 -8.64 -8.17 6.33
CA ILE A 53 -9.19 -7.90 7.66
C ILE A 53 -10.13 -6.69 7.64
N VAL A 54 -9.74 -5.59 6.98
CA VAL A 54 -10.57 -4.39 6.91
C VAL A 54 -11.86 -4.64 6.12
N HIS A 55 -11.79 -5.44 5.05
CA HIS A 55 -12.99 -5.82 4.30
C HIS A 55 -13.97 -6.63 5.18
N ASP A 56 -13.47 -7.65 5.88
CA ASP A 56 -14.28 -8.47 6.78
C ASP A 56 -14.91 -7.64 7.92
N LEU A 57 -14.16 -6.67 8.45
CA LEU A 57 -14.67 -5.74 9.46
C LEU A 57 -15.78 -4.85 8.91
N ILE A 58 -15.65 -4.36 7.68
CA ILE A 58 -16.71 -3.57 7.03
C ILE A 58 -17.96 -4.43 6.87
N ASP A 59 -17.83 -5.65 6.36
CA ASP A 59 -18.96 -6.56 6.19
C ASP A 59 -19.62 -6.89 7.55
N LEU A 60 -18.81 -7.07 8.61
CA LEU A 60 -19.33 -7.27 9.96
C LEU A 60 -20.13 -6.06 10.45
N VAL A 61 -19.61 -4.84 10.24
CA VAL A 61 -20.27 -3.59 10.63
C VAL A 61 -21.56 -3.39 9.85
N GLU A 62 -21.56 -3.61 8.54
CA GLU A 62 -22.77 -3.50 7.70
C GLU A 62 -23.85 -4.48 8.14
N ASN A 63 -23.46 -5.70 8.52
CA ASN A 63 -24.40 -6.75 8.96
C ASN A 63 -24.97 -6.52 10.38
N HIS A 64 -24.18 -5.95 11.30
CA HIS A 64 -24.55 -5.83 12.72
C HIS A 64 -24.92 -4.40 13.15
N MET A 65 -24.55 -3.40 12.36
CA MET A 65 -24.75 -1.98 12.63
C MET A 65 -25.16 -1.23 11.35
N PRO A 66 -26.33 -1.55 10.76
CA PRO A 66 -26.77 -1.01 9.46
C PRO A 66 -26.95 0.51 9.43
N GLN A 67 -26.99 1.17 10.59
CA GLN A 67 -27.03 2.63 10.73
C GLN A 67 -25.66 3.31 10.50
N VAL A 68 -24.57 2.55 10.46
CA VAL A 68 -23.22 3.08 10.24
C VAL A 68 -22.94 3.13 8.75
N ASP A 69 -22.69 4.33 8.21
CA ASP A 69 -22.28 4.50 6.82
C ASP A 69 -20.80 4.12 6.61
N THR A 70 -20.59 2.96 6.02
CA THR A 70 -19.28 2.41 5.67
C THR A 70 -18.84 2.77 4.24
N GLN A 71 -19.71 3.37 3.41
CA GLN A 71 -19.41 3.67 2.00
C GLN A 71 -18.17 4.54 1.80
N PRO A 72 -17.91 5.59 2.62
CA PRO A 72 -16.70 6.40 2.47
C PRO A 72 -15.41 5.59 2.67
N VAL A 73 -15.42 4.62 3.59
CA VAL A 73 -14.28 3.76 3.90
C VAL A 73 -14.08 2.73 2.79
N ARG A 74 -15.17 2.07 2.35
CA ARG A 74 -15.17 1.11 1.24
C ARG A 74 -14.67 1.74 -0.05
N HIS A 75 -15.11 2.95 -0.38
CA HIS A 75 -14.66 3.69 -1.55
C HIS A 75 -13.15 4.01 -1.50
N ARG A 76 -12.65 4.49 -0.35
CA ARG A 76 -11.21 4.76 -0.16
C ARG A 76 -10.36 3.51 -0.27
N LEU A 77 -10.82 2.38 0.26
CA LEU A 77 -10.13 1.09 0.15
C LEU A 77 -10.04 0.63 -1.32
N GLN A 78 -11.13 0.72 -2.07
CA GLN A 78 -11.14 0.39 -3.50
C GLN A 78 -10.19 1.26 -4.32
N LEU A 79 -10.13 2.57 -4.03
CA LEU A 79 -9.19 3.47 -4.71
C LEU A 79 -7.73 3.12 -4.42
N LYS A 80 -7.43 2.66 -3.20
CA LYS A 80 -6.07 2.25 -2.81
C LYS A 80 -5.67 0.92 -3.43
N LEU A 81 -6.58 -0.05 -3.47
CA LEU A 81 -6.34 -1.35 -4.11
C LEU A 81 -6.08 -1.25 -5.61
N ARG A 82 -6.63 -0.25 -6.31
CA ARG A 82 -6.35 -0.02 -7.74
C ARG A 82 -4.96 0.56 -8.03
N GLN A 83 -4.23 0.99 -7.00
CA GLN A 83 -2.91 1.61 -7.12
C GLN A 83 -1.76 0.59 -6.93
N TYR A 84 -2.11 -0.67 -6.69
CA TYR A 84 -1.22 -1.83 -6.56
C TYR A 84 -1.61 -2.88 -7.60
#